data_AF-A0A315ZSA2-F1
#
_entry.id   AF-A0A315ZSA2-F1
#
_cell.length_a   1.000
_cell.length_b   1.000
_cell.length_c   1.000
_cell.angle_alpha   90.00
_cell.angle_beta   90.00
_cell.angle_gamma   90.00
#
_symmetry.space_group_name_H-M   'P 1'
#
loop_
_entity.id
_entity.type
_entity.pdbx_description
1 polymer ?
#
loop_
_entity_poly.entity_id
_entity_poly.type
_entity_poly.pdbx_seq_one_letter_code
_entity_poly.pdbx_strand_id
1 'polypeptide(L)' 'MSTLYLRNVPDDVVARLRRMAEQESMSVAAVAVRELAESTRRVDNAAVLAGLPHLDVPMSDILSTVDDARDDR' A
#
# COMPACT_ATOMS: atom_id res chain seq x y z
N MET A 1 4.83 -1.61 23.41
CA MET A 1 5.36 -1.29 22.06
C MET A 1 6.85 -1.55 22.07
N SER A 2 7.39 -2.18 21.03
CA SER A 2 8.84 -2.36 20.85
C SER A 2 9.47 -1.11 20.23
N THR A 3 10.75 -0.88 20.50
CA THR A 3 11.52 0.23 19.92
C THR A 3 12.47 -0.32 18.86
N LEU A 4 12.42 0.26 17.65
CA LEU A 4 13.34 -0.03 16.56
C LEU A 4 14.30 1.15 16.37
N TYR A 5 15.60 0.88 16.40
CA TYR A 5 16.63 1.87 16.10
C TYR A 5 17.16 1.65 14.68
N LEU A 6 16.89 2.60 13.79
CA LEU A 6 17.49 2.62 12.45
C LEU A 6 18.87 3.28 12.52
N ARG A 7 19.88 2.63 11.95
CA ARG A 7 21.26 3.13 11.87
C ARG A 7 21.71 3.17 10.42
N ASN A 8 22.64 4.07 10.11
CA ASN A 8 23.20 4.24 8.77
C ASN A 8 22.12 4.49 7.70
N VAL A 9 21.08 5.27 8.05
CA VAL A 9 20.02 5.62 7.11
C VAL A 9 20.60 6.58 6.07
N PRO A 10 20.46 6.29 4.76
CA PRO A 10 20.93 7.19 3.71
C PRO A 10 20.33 8.60 3.82
N ASP A 11 21.13 9.62 3.54
CA ASP A 11 20.72 11.02 3.69
C ASP A 11 19.52 11.39 2.82
N ASP A 12 19.42 10.82 1.63
CA ASP A 12 18.31 11.02 0.70
C ASP A 12 16.99 10.46 1.26
N VAL A 13 17.04 9.33 1.97
CA VAL A 13 15.89 8.74 2.67
C VAL A 13 15.45 9.66 3.80
N VAL A 14 16.37 10.15 4.63
CA VAL A 14 16.06 11.10 5.71
C VAL A 14 15.46 12.39 5.16
N ALA A 15 16.00 12.91 4.06
CA ALA A 15 15.49 14.11 3.40
C ALA A 15 14.07 13.92 2.87
N ARG A 16 13.75 12.75 2.29
CA ARG A 16 12.38 12.42 1.85
C ARG A 16 11.42 12.35 3.03
N LEU A 17 11.79 11.66 4.12
CA LEU A 17 10.97 11.55 5.31
C LEU A 17 10.70 12.92 5.97
N ARG A 18 11.69 13.82 5.98
CA ARG A 18 11.51 15.20 6.46
C ARG A 18 10.49 15.97 5.64
N ARG A 19 10.56 15.91 4.31
CA ARG A 19 9.59 16.59 3.44
C ARG A 19 8.16 16.08 3.67
N MET A 20 7.99 14.77 3.82
CA MET A 20 6.68 14.18 4.15
C MET A 20 6.18 14.65 5.52
N ALA A 21 7.05 14.64 6.52
CA ALA A 21 6.74 15.10 7.88
C ALA A 21 6.30 16.57 7.91
N GLU A 22 6.98 17.44 7.17
CA GLU A 22 6.63 18.86 7.02
C GLU A 22 5.26 19.04 6.35
N GLN A 23 5.01 18.33 5.23
CA GLN A 23 3.74 18.40 4.50
C GLN A 23 2.55 17.97 5.36
N GLU A 24 2.76 17.02 6.25
CA GLU A 24 1.70 16.40 7.05
C GLU A 24 1.66 16.93 8.49
N SER A 25 2.50 17.90 8.85
CA SER A 25 2.63 18.42 10.23
C SER A 25 2.87 17.31 11.27
N MET A 26 3.66 16.31 10.90
CA MET A 26 4.00 15.14 11.72
C MET A 26 5.49 15.14 12.09
N SER A 27 5.88 14.29 13.04
CA SER A 27 7.30 14.04 13.29
C SER A 27 7.87 13.05 12.27
N VAL A 28 9.17 13.16 11.96
CA VAL A 28 9.88 12.22 11.08
C VAL A 28 9.75 10.77 11.57
N ALA A 29 9.79 10.56 12.88
CA ALA A 29 9.59 9.24 13.49
C ALA A 29 8.17 8.70 13.25
N ALA A 30 7.14 9.55 13.36
CA ALA A 30 5.76 9.14 13.11
C ALA A 30 5.55 8.75 11.64
N VAL A 31 6.11 9.53 10.71
CA VAL A 31 6.11 9.19 9.28
C VAL A 31 6.85 7.88 9.04
N ALA A 32 8.06 7.71 9.60
CA ALA A 32 8.82 6.48 9.42
C ALA A 32 8.07 5.23 9.92
N VAL A 33 7.40 5.32 11.07
CA VAL A 33 6.58 4.20 11.59
C VAL A 33 5.39 3.91 10.68
N ARG A 34 4.70 4.95 10.16
CA ARG A 34 3.60 4.77 9.21
C ARG A 34 4.07 4.09 7.92
N GLU A 35 5.14 4.58 7.32
CA GLU A 35 5.67 4.01 6.07
C GLU A 35 6.14 2.56 6.27
N LEU A 36 6.75 2.25 7.42
CA LEU A 36 7.10 0.88 7.78
C LEU A 36 5.84 0.00 7.91
N ALA A 37 4.78 0.49 8.56
CA ALA A 37 3.52 -0.24 8.69
C ALA A 37 2.85 -0.49 7.33
N GLU A 38 2.86 0.51 6.44
CA GLU A 38 2.31 0.37 5.08
C GLU A 38 3.14 -0.57 4.21
N SER A 39 4.46 -0.56 4.36
CA SER A 39 5.34 -1.49 3.67
C SER A 39 5.09 -2.93 4.12
N THR A 40 5.02 -3.17 5.43
CA THR A 40 4.82 -4.52 5.97
C THR A 40 3.44 -5.09 5.66
N ARG A 41 2.39 -4.25 5.61
CA ARG A 41 1.04 -4.67 5.17
C ARG A 41 1.02 -5.32 3.79
N ARG A 42 1.89 -4.88 2.89
CA ARG A 42 1.90 -5.33 1.49
C ARG A 42 2.78 -6.55 1.25
N VAL A 43 3.66 -6.90 2.18
CA VAL A 43 4.59 -8.03 2.04
C VAL A 43 3.83 -9.33 1.78
N ASP A 44 2.71 -9.53 2.46
CA ASP A 44 1.92 -10.77 2.34
C ASP A 44 0.88 -10.73 1.21
N ASN A 45 0.74 -9.61 0.49
CA ASN A 45 -0.27 -9.49 -0.57
C ASN A 45 -0.08 -10.53 -1.66
N ALA A 46 1.16 -10.83 -2.03
CA ALA A 46 1.44 -11.86 -3.04
C ALA A 46 0.95 -13.24 -2.59
N ALA A 47 1.16 -13.59 -1.32
CA ALA A 47 0.70 -14.85 -0.76
C ALA A 47 -0.83 -14.90 -0.65
N VAL A 48 -1.46 -13.78 -0.25
CA VAL A 48 -2.93 -13.65 -0.21
C VAL A 48 -3.53 -13.82 -1.60
N LEU A 49 -2.99 -13.14 -2.61
CA LEU A 49 -3.45 -13.23 -3.99
C LEU A 49 -3.26 -14.65 -4.56
N ALA A 50 -2.14 -15.30 -4.25
CA ALA A 50 -1.88 -16.68 -4.67
C ALA A 50 -2.83 -17.70 -4.00
N GLY A 51 -3.38 -17.36 -2.83
CA GLY A 51 -4.33 -18.20 -2.10
C GLY A 51 -5.80 -18.00 -2.48
N LEU A 52 -6.12 -17.04 -3.36
CA LEU A 52 -7.49 -16.82 -3.79
C LEU A 52 -8.00 -17.99 -4.65
N PRO A 53 -9.25 -18.44 -4.44
CA PRO A 53 -9.84 -19.46 -5.28
C PRO A 53 -10.00 -18.93 -6.71
N HIS A 54 -9.70 -19.78 -7.69
CA HIS A 54 -10.09 -19.48 -9.07
C HIS A 54 -11.58 -19.72 -9.22
N LEU A 55 -12.33 -18.68 -9.60
CA LEU A 55 -13.80 -18.73 -9.68
C LEU A 55 -14.31 -19.11 -11.08
N ASP A 56 -13.41 -19.42 -12.01
CA ASP A 56 -13.73 -19.73 -13.42
C ASP A 56 -14.64 -18.71 -14.10
N VAL A 57 -14.57 -17.43 -13.69
CA VAL A 57 -15.34 -16.34 -14.29
C VAL A 57 -14.58 -15.78 -15.49
N PRO A 58 -15.10 -15.89 -16.72
CA PRO A 58 -14.49 -15.31 -17.91
C PRO A 58 -14.47 -13.78 -17.83
N MET A 59 -13.39 -13.18 -18.35
CA MET A 59 -13.28 -11.71 -18.43
C MET A 59 -14.41 -11.09 -19.28
N SER A 60 -14.89 -11.80 -20.30
CA SER A 60 -16.01 -11.37 -21.15
C SER A 60 -17.28 -11.08 -20.35
N ASP A 61 -17.57 -11.92 -19.35
CA ASP A 61 -18.81 -11.85 -18.58
C ASP A 61 -18.77 -10.65 -17.63
N ILE A 62 -17.59 -10.37 -17.08
CA ILE A 62 -17.32 -9.16 -16.29
C ILE A 62 -17.52 -7.91 -17.14
N LEU A 63 -16.94 -7.88 -18.34
CA LEU A 63 -17.04 -6.74 -19.25
C LEU A 63 -18.49 -6.49 -19.67
N SER A 64 -19.21 -7.55 -20.07
CA SER A 64 -20.63 -7.45 -20.42
C SER A 64 -21.44 -6.83 -19.28
N THR A 65 -21.25 -7.30 -18.04
CA THR A 65 -21.99 -6.79 -16.88
C THR A 65 -21.69 -5.31 -16.59
N VAL A 66 -20.44 -4.88 -16.79
CA VAL A 66 -20.04 -3.48 -16.59
C VAL A 66 -20.65 -2.58 -17.66
N ASP A 67 -20.68 -3.05 -18.91
CA ASP A 67 -21.26 -2.28 -20.01
C ASP A 67 -22.79 -2.18 -19.87
N ASP A 68 -23.48 -3.27 -19.52
CA ASP A 68 -24.91 -3.26 -19.21
C ASP A 68 -25.25 -2.23 -18.10
N ALA A 69 -24.45 -2.17 -17.04
CA ALA A 69 -24.64 -1.22 -15.94
C ALA A 69 -24.37 0.25 -16.32
N ARG A 70 -23.59 0.51 -17.37
CA ARG A 70 -23.35 1.86 -17.89
C ARG A 70 -24.50 2.32 -18.78
N ASP A 71 -25.07 1.41 -19.55
CA ASP A 71 -26.16 1.69 -20.47
C ASP A 71 -27.50 1.90 -19.73
N ASP A 72 -27.65 1.33 -18.53
CA ASP A 72 -28.80 1.53 -17.64
C ASP A 72 -28.84 2.92 -16.93
N ARG A 73 -27.85 3.80 -17.13
CA ARG A 73 -27.71 5.11 -16.46
C ARG A 73 -28.08 6.29 -17.36
#